data_AF-A0A7T5EXK0-F1
#
_entry.id   AF-A0A7T5EXK0-F1
#
_cell.length_a   1.000
_cell.length_b   1.000
_cell.length_c   1.000
_cell.angle_alpha   90.00
_cell.angle_beta   90.00
_cell.angle_gamma   90.00
#
_symmetry.space_group_name_H-M   'P 1'
#
loop_
_entity.id
_entity.type
_entity.pdbx_description
1 polymer ?
#
loop_
_entity_poly.entity_id
_entity_poly.type
_entity_poly.pdbx_seq_one_letter_code
_entity_poly.pdbx_strand_id
1 'polypeptide(L)'
;MLSLQTIAGVYRLGLEIGFFSKDEVIEWEDRLIELEQRPSSELIDVSMAVNSEPVDVVSALRRLQGEHGDAMPVKVLLGLLWLNAKHKCDNEAIVHYLYRFSNEISSDSLDDEVVVKMNIIEDEYRFTDLDETDVENFLRPFSKYGDEWKR
;
A
#
# COMPACT_ATOMS: atom_id res chain seq x y z
N MET A 1 -12.08 12.05 -2.46
CA MET A 1 -12.11 10.84 -3.31
C MET A 1 -10.73 10.75 -3.92
N LEU A 2 -10.05 9.62 -3.74
CA LEU A 2 -8.69 9.43 -4.26
C LEU A 2 -8.73 9.37 -5.80
N SER A 3 -7.67 9.86 -6.46
CA SER A 3 -7.56 9.75 -7.91
C SER A 3 -7.24 8.31 -8.31
N LEU A 4 -7.53 7.95 -9.56
CA LEU A 4 -7.16 6.64 -10.11
C LEU A 4 -5.65 6.39 -9.98
N GLN A 5 -4.83 7.41 -10.24
CA GLN A 5 -3.37 7.32 -10.10
C GLN A 5 -2.95 7.01 -8.66
N THR A 6 -3.57 7.67 -7.67
CA THR A 6 -3.31 7.40 -6.25
C THR A 6 -3.70 5.97 -5.90
N ILE A 7 -4.88 5.51 -6.33
CA ILE A 7 -5.38 4.15 -6.05
C ILE A 7 -4.46 3.10 -6.69
N ALA A 8 -4.04 3.30 -7.94
CA ALA A 8 -3.06 2.44 -8.61
C ALA A 8 -1.73 2.36 -7.85
N GLY A 9 -1.25 3.50 -7.32
CA GLY A 9 -0.08 3.54 -6.46
C GLY A 9 -0.24 2.75 -5.15
N VAL A 10 -1.43 2.78 -4.54
CA VAL A 10 -1.73 2.02 -3.31
C VAL A 10 -1.72 0.51 -3.60
N TYR A 11 -2.37 0.07 -4.67
CA TYR A 11 -2.32 -1.33 -5.09
C TYR A 11 -0.91 -1.79 -5.47
N ARG A 12 -0.13 -0.93 -6.15
CA ARG A 12 1.26 -1.23 -6.51
C ARG A 12 2.11 -1.51 -5.27
N LEU A 13 2.14 -0.55 -4.34
CA LEU A 13 2.94 -0.65 -3.13
C LEU A 13 2.44 -1.78 -2.23
N GLY A 14 1.11 -1.93 -2.10
CA GLY A 14 0.52 -3.00 -1.32
C GLY A 14 0.82 -4.39 -1.88
N LEU A 15 0.88 -4.55 -3.20
CA LEU A 15 1.30 -5.80 -3.84
C LEU A 15 2.80 -6.06 -3.64
N GLU A 16 3.65 -5.03 -3.78
CA GLU A 16 5.11 -5.11 -3.57
C GLU A 16 5.45 -5.61 -2.15
N ILE A 17 4.73 -5.12 -1.13
CA ILE A 17 4.97 -5.52 0.28
C ILE A 17 4.18 -6.76 0.71
N GLY A 18 3.27 -7.25 -0.13
CA GLY A 18 2.42 -8.42 0.15
C GLY A 18 1.17 -8.13 1.00
N PHE A 19 0.81 -6.85 1.17
CA PHE A 19 -0.44 -6.43 1.84
C PHE A 19 -1.68 -6.74 1.01
N PHE A 20 -1.60 -6.59 -0.32
CA PHE A 20 -2.65 -7.01 -1.25
C PHE A 20 -2.24 -8.27 -2.00
N SER A 21 -3.22 -9.13 -2.24
CA SER A 21 -3.10 -10.24 -3.18
C SER A 21 -3.29 -9.76 -4.63
N LYS A 22 -2.84 -10.57 -5.60
CA LYS A 22 -3.18 -10.33 -7.01
C LYS A 22 -4.69 -10.35 -7.27
N ASP A 23 -5.41 -11.22 -6.57
CA ASP A 23 -6.86 -11.36 -6.72
C ASP A 23 -7.60 -10.07 -6.32
N GLU A 24 -7.14 -9.38 -5.27
CA GLU A 24 -7.70 -8.08 -4.89
C GLU A 24 -7.43 -6.98 -5.94
N VAL A 25 -6.29 -7.03 -6.62
CA VAL A 25 -5.97 -6.10 -7.73
C VAL A 25 -6.89 -6.37 -8.92
N ILE A 26 -7.11 -7.65 -9.26
CA ILE A 26 -8.03 -8.07 -10.32
C ILE A 26 -9.45 -7.58 -10.02
N GLU A 27 -9.93 -7.86 -8.81
CA GLU A 27 -11.31 -7.50 -8.43
C GLU A 27 -11.54 -5.99 -8.48
N TRP A 28 -10.53 -5.19 -8.12
CA TRP A 28 -10.59 -3.74 -8.26
C TRP A 28 -10.61 -3.28 -9.72
N GLU A 29 -9.74 -3.85 -10.55
CA GLU A 29 -9.62 -3.48 -11.95
C GLU A 29 -10.89 -3.85 -12.74
N ASP A 30 -11.41 -5.06 -12.57
CA ASP A 30 -12.67 -5.50 -13.16
C ASP A 30 -13.82 -4.53 -12.84
N ARG A 31 -13.98 -4.16 -11.55
CA ARG A 31 -15.00 -3.19 -11.12
C ARG A 31 -14.79 -1.82 -11.78
N LEU A 32 -13.56 -1.39 -11.96
CA LEU A 32 -13.27 -0.10 -12.57
C LEU A 32 -13.58 -0.09 -14.07
N ILE A 33 -13.22 -1.16 -14.79
CA ILE A 33 -13.56 -1.31 -16.21
C ILE A 33 -15.08 -1.35 -16.42
N GLU A 34 -15.83 -2.05 -15.56
CA GLU A 34 -17.30 -2.07 -15.64
C GLU A 34 -17.93 -0.68 -15.49
N LEU A 35 -17.31 0.21 -14.70
CA LEU A 35 -17.77 1.57 -14.48
C LEU A 35 -17.32 2.53 -15.59
N GLU A 36 -16.17 2.30 -16.21
CA GLU A 36 -15.64 3.15 -17.27
C GLU A 36 -16.13 2.72 -18.66
N GLN A 37 -17.01 3.53 -19.27
CA GLN A 37 -17.47 3.27 -20.65
C GLN A 37 -16.34 3.26 -21.70
N ARG A 38 -15.18 3.85 -21.37
CA ARG A 38 -13.98 3.92 -22.20
C ARG A 38 -12.74 3.88 -21.31
N PRO A 39 -12.28 2.69 -20.89
CA PRO A 39 -11.11 2.56 -20.03
C PRO A 39 -9.86 3.11 -20.73
N SER A 40 -8.93 3.68 -19.96
CA SER A 40 -7.65 4.13 -20.49
C SER A 40 -6.80 2.94 -20.95
N SER A 41 -5.85 3.20 -21.86
CA SER A 41 -4.88 2.19 -22.30
C SER A 41 -4.10 1.60 -21.13
N GLU A 42 -3.75 2.42 -20.16
CA GLU A 42 -3.00 2.02 -18.96
C GLU A 42 -3.83 1.11 -18.06
N LEU A 43 -5.15 1.32 -17.98
CA LEU A 43 -6.04 0.43 -17.24
C LEU A 43 -6.20 -0.92 -17.95
N ILE A 44 -6.32 -0.92 -19.28
CA ILE A 44 -6.33 -2.15 -20.08
C ILE A 44 -5.01 -2.93 -19.90
N ASP A 45 -3.87 -2.24 -19.86
CA ASP A 45 -2.57 -2.86 -19.60
C ASP A 45 -2.54 -3.59 -18.26
N VAL A 46 -3.15 -3.02 -17.21
CA VAL A 46 -3.27 -3.69 -15.90
C VAL A 46 -4.11 -4.96 -16.05
N SER A 47 -5.29 -4.87 -16.67
CA SER A 47 -6.18 -6.00 -16.96
C SER A 47 -5.50 -7.14 -17.71
N MET A 48 -4.60 -6.83 -18.64
CA MET A 48 -3.83 -7.84 -19.35
C MET A 48 -2.71 -8.44 -18.50
N ALA A 49 -2.07 -7.63 -17.66
CA ALA A 49 -0.95 -8.03 -16.82
C ALA A 49 -1.35 -8.92 -15.65
N VAL A 50 -2.58 -8.84 -15.13
CA VAL A 50 -3.02 -9.61 -13.95
C VAL A 50 -2.91 -11.13 -14.11
N ASN A 51 -2.96 -11.64 -15.35
CA ASN A 51 -2.76 -13.07 -15.64
C ASN A 51 -1.27 -13.49 -15.76
N SER A 52 -0.35 -12.54 -15.61
CA SER A 52 1.11 -12.73 -15.78
C SER A 52 1.84 -12.78 -14.44
N GLU A 53 3.17 -12.59 -14.41
CA GLU A 53 3.92 -12.61 -13.15
C GLU A 53 3.62 -11.36 -12.29
N PRO A 54 3.78 -11.40 -10.96
CA PRO A 54 3.54 -10.23 -10.10
C PRO A 54 4.31 -8.98 -10.53
N VAL A 55 5.52 -9.15 -11.06
CA VAL A 55 6.37 -8.06 -11.57
C VAL A 55 5.72 -7.32 -12.75
N ASP A 56 4.97 -8.02 -13.59
CA ASP A 56 4.26 -7.43 -14.73
C ASP A 56 3.09 -6.56 -14.25
N VAL A 57 2.36 -7.04 -13.23
CA VAL A 57 1.26 -6.30 -12.59
C VAL A 57 1.79 -5.03 -11.93
N VAL A 58 2.86 -5.13 -11.15
CA VAL A 58 3.52 -3.97 -10.52
C VAL A 58 3.95 -2.96 -11.58
N SER A 59 4.52 -3.42 -12.69
CA SER A 59 4.95 -2.56 -13.80
C SER A 59 3.78 -1.86 -14.48
N ALA A 60 2.66 -2.55 -14.70
CA ALA A 60 1.46 -1.96 -15.27
C ALA A 60 0.82 -0.93 -14.33
N LEU A 61 0.72 -1.25 -13.03
CA LEU A 61 0.23 -0.31 -12.01
C LEU A 61 1.12 0.93 -11.89
N ARG A 62 2.45 0.79 -12.06
CA ARG A 62 3.38 1.92 -12.09
C ARG A 62 3.11 2.84 -13.30
N ARG A 63 2.81 2.28 -14.47
CA ARG A 63 2.43 3.08 -15.65
C ARG A 63 1.11 3.83 -15.41
N LEU A 64 0.11 3.16 -14.83
CA LEU A 64 -1.19 3.77 -14.49
C LEU A 64 -1.07 4.85 -13.41
N GLN A 65 -0.19 4.66 -12.42
CA GLN A 65 0.14 5.66 -11.41
C GLN A 65 0.77 6.93 -12.04
N GLY A 66 1.62 6.75 -13.07
CA GLY A 66 2.32 7.83 -13.74
C GLY A 66 3.59 8.30 -13.01
N GLU A 67 4.35 9.18 -13.67
CA GLU A 67 5.71 9.61 -13.23
C GLU A 67 5.71 10.56 -12.02
N HIS A 68 4.61 11.26 -11.77
CA HIS A 68 4.49 12.18 -10.63
C HIS A 68 4.05 11.39 -9.40
N GLY A 69 5.01 10.71 -8.76
CA GLY A 69 4.79 9.97 -7.53
C GLY A 69 4.33 10.89 -6.40
N ASP A 70 3.02 11.01 -6.23
CA ASP A 70 2.43 11.59 -5.02
C ASP A 70 2.84 10.73 -3.81
N ALA A 71 3.08 11.35 -2.67
CA ALA A 71 3.30 10.66 -1.39
C ALA A 71 2.00 10.06 -0.82
N MET A 72 0.84 10.42 -1.39
CA MET A 72 -0.46 9.97 -0.91
C MET A 72 -0.64 8.45 -0.87
N PRO A 73 -0.23 7.66 -1.88
CA PRO A 73 -0.30 6.20 -1.81
C PRO A 73 0.39 5.62 -0.58
N VAL A 74 1.53 6.21 -0.20
CA VAL A 74 2.28 5.80 0.99
C VAL A 74 1.47 6.06 2.26
N LYS A 75 0.92 7.28 2.37
CA LYS A 75 0.11 7.68 3.53
C LYS A 75 -1.16 6.85 3.66
N VAL A 76 -1.83 6.54 2.54
CA VAL A 76 -3.01 5.68 2.51
C VAL A 76 -2.66 4.27 2.96
N LEU A 77 -1.58 3.68 2.45
CA LEU A 77 -1.19 2.32 2.83
C LEU A 77 -0.83 2.21 4.32
N LEU A 78 -0.15 3.22 4.88
CA LEU A 78 0.08 3.31 6.33
C LEU A 78 -1.23 3.45 7.12
N GLY A 79 -2.21 4.20 6.60
CA GLY A 79 -3.54 4.30 7.17
C GLY A 79 -4.31 2.97 7.15
N LEU A 80 -4.14 2.15 6.10
CA LEU A 80 -4.72 0.81 6.02
C LEU A 80 -4.06 -0.15 7.02
N LEU A 81 -2.74 -0.08 7.18
CA LEU A 81 -2.03 -0.84 8.20
C LEU A 81 -2.49 -0.45 9.61
N TRP A 82 -2.76 0.85 9.87
CA TRP A 82 -3.35 1.29 11.14
C TRP A 82 -4.72 0.65 11.39
N LEU A 83 -5.59 0.57 10.37
CA LEU A 83 -6.90 -0.08 10.50
C LEU A 83 -6.74 -1.55 10.87
N ASN A 84 -5.82 -2.26 10.22
CA ASN A 84 -5.52 -3.65 10.56
C ASN A 84 -5.00 -3.79 12.01
N ALA A 85 -4.06 -2.94 12.44
CA ALA A 85 -3.54 -2.95 13.81
C ALA A 85 -4.64 -2.70 14.84
N LYS A 86 -5.48 -1.69 14.62
CA LYS A 86 -6.62 -1.33 15.48
C LYS A 86 -7.63 -2.47 15.61
N HIS A 87 -7.84 -3.24 14.54
CA HIS A 87 -8.71 -4.43 14.55
C HIS A 87 -8.02 -5.68 15.10
N LYS A 88 -6.80 -5.54 15.64
CA LYS A 88 -5.96 -6.62 16.16
C LYS A 88 -5.72 -7.73 15.15
N CYS A 89 -5.56 -7.33 13.89
CA CYS A 89 -5.05 -8.21 12.86
C CYS A 89 -3.55 -8.44 13.08
N ASP A 90 -3.07 -9.61 12.65
CA ASP A 90 -1.69 -10.11 12.79
C ASP A 90 -0.61 -9.01 12.80
N ASN A 91 -0.16 -8.63 14.01
CA ASN A 91 0.85 -7.59 14.19
C ASN A 91 2.23 -8.01 13.67
N GLU A 92 2.54 -9.31 13.66
CA GLU A 92 3.78 -9.81 13.06
C GLU A 92 3.78 -9.54 11.55
N ALA A 93 2.65 -9.78 10.88
CA ALA A 93 2.50 -9.42 9.47
C ALA A 93 2.62 -7.90 9.25
N ILE A 94 2.02 -7.09 10.12
CA ILE A 94 2.07 -5.62 10.01
C ILE A 94 3.50 -5.09 10.13
N VAL A 95 4.27 -5.52 11.13
CA VAL A 95 5.67 -5.07 11.28
C VAL A 95 6.53 -5.55 10.12
N HIS A 96 6.27 -6.74 9.60
CA HIS A 96 6.94 -7.24 8.40
C HIS A 96 6.61 -6.42 7.14
N TYR A 97 5.34 -6.02 6.98
CA TYR A 97 4.93 -5.10 5.91
C TYR A 97 5.63 -3.75 6.05
N LEU A 98 5.74 -3.19 7.25
CA LEU A 98 6.45 -1.92 7.49
C LEU A 98 7.94 -2.01 7.13
N TYR A 99 8.61 -3.10 7.52
CA TYR A 99 10.00 -3.35 7.13
C TYR A 99 10.15 -3.39 5.60
N ARG A 100 9.36 -4.22 4.92
CA ARG A 100 9.40 -4.30 3.44
C ARG A 100 9.11 -2.94 2.82
N PHE A 101 8.12 -2.23 3.35
CA PHE A 101 7.71 -0.94 2.82
C PHE A 101 8.79 0.12 2.94
N SER A 102 9.58 0.11 4.02
CA SER A 102 10.72 1.02 4.19
C SER A 102 11.77 0.89 3.09
N ASN A 103 11.86 -0.27 2.43
CA ASN A 103 12.80 -0.53 1.34
C ASN A 103 12.25 -0.13 -0.04
N GLU A 104 10.93 0.08 -0.17
CA GLU A 104 10.27 0.35 -1.46
C GLU A 104 9.92 1.84 -1.67
N ILE A 105 9.85 2.62 -0.58
CA ILE A 105 9.47 4.04 -0.65
C ILE A 105 10.64 4.94 -1.05
N SER A 106 10.34 5.99 -1.82
CA SER A 106 11.27 7.08 -2.08
C SER A 106 11.50 7.91 -0.80
N SER A 107 12.72 8.40 -0.60
CA SER A 107 13.10 9.30 0.49
C SER A 107 12.20 10.53 0.59
N ASP A 108 11.62 10.97 -0.52
CA ASP A 108 10.81 12.20 -0.55
C ASP A 108 9.34 11.97 -0.15
N SER A 109 8.95 10.72 0.14
CA SER A 109 7.55 10.35 0.41
C SER A 109 7.12 10.51 1.86
N LEU A 110 8.07 10.41 2.80
CA LEU A 110 7.86 10.46 4.25
C LEU A 110 9.03 11.15 4.93
N ASP A 111 8.82 11.62 6.16
CA ASP A 111 9.91 12.09 7.00
C ASP A 111 10.89 10.94 7.31
N ASP A 112 12.20 11.20 7.22
CA ASP A 112 13.25 10.19 7.42
C ASP A 112 13.10 9.41 8.74
N GLU A 113 12.67 10.08 9.80
CA GLU A 113 12.44 9.45 11.12
C GLU A 113 11.35 8.37 11.04
N VAL A 114 10.30 8.59 10.25
CA VAL A 114 9.25 7.59 10.03
C VAL A 114 9.82 6.40 9.27
N VAL A 115 10.61 6.64 8.21
CA VAL A 115 11.22 5.57 7.41
C VAL A 115 12.18 4.72 8.24
N VAL A 116 13.02 5.37 9.05
CA VAL A 116 13.94 4.69 9.98
C VAL A 116 13.14 3.86 10.98
N LYS A 117 12.06 4.41 11.56
CA LYS A 117 11.23 3.66 12.51
C LYS A 117 10.58 2.44 11.84
N MET A 118 10.06 2.57 10.62
CA MET A 118 9.51 1.44 9.86
C MET A 118 10.55 0.34 9.64
N ASN A 119 11.81 0.71 9.40
CA ASN A 119 12.89 -0.25 9.13
C ASN A 119 13.27 -1.07 10.38
N ILE A 120 13.21 -0.48 11.57
CA ILE A 120 13.63 -1.13 12.81
C ILE A 120 12.49 -1.76 13.62
N ILE A 121 11.23 -1.43 13.32
CA ILE A 121 10.09 -1.84 14.16
C ILE A 121 9.90 -3.36 14.21
N GLU A 122 10.25 -4.09 13.14
CA GLU A 122 10.22 -5.56 13.12
C GLU A 122 11.22 -6.16 14.12
N ASP A 123 12.43 -5.60 14.17
CA ASP A 123 13.47 -6.03 15.12
C ASP A 123 13.08 -5.66 16.55
N GLU A 124 12.58 -4.44 16.76
CA GLU A 124 12.12 -4.01 18.08
C GLU A 124 10.95 -4.87 18.59
N TYR A 125 9.97 -5.18 17.73
CA TYR A 125 8.85 -6.05 18.08
C TYR A 125 9.30 -7.48 18.47
N ARG A 126 10.37 -7.99 17.86
CA ARG A 126 10.88 -9.35 18.15
C ARG A 126 11.79 -9.44 19.36
N PHE A 127 12.58 -8.40 19.62
CA PHE A 127 13.71 -8.48 20.56
C PHE A 127 13.59 -7.53 21.76
N THR A 128 12.53 -6.74 21.85
CA THR A 128 12.30 -5.79 22.94
C THR A 128 10.89 -5.94 23.54
N ASP A 129 10.50 -5.01 24.41
CA ASP A 129 9.17 -4.96 25.03
C ASP A 129 8.12 -4.20 24.16
N LEU A 130 8.43 -3.90 22.90
CA LEU A 130 7.49 -3.24 21.98
C LEU A 130 6.29 -4.16 21.74
N ASP A 131 5.09 -3.63 21.96
CA ASP A 131 3.85 -4.40 21.84
C ASP A 131 2.90 -3.89 20.74
N GLU A 132 1.74 -4.54 20.61
CA GLU A 132 0.70 -4.19 19.63
C GLU A 132 0.24 -2.72 19.73
N THR A 133 0.22 -2.17 20.95
CA THR A 133 -0.17 -0.79 21.23
C THR A 133 0.85 0.19 20.67
N ASP A 134 2.14 -0.16 20.72
CA ASP A 134 3.20 0.66 20.13
C ASP A 134 3.12 0.69 18.60
N VAL A 135 2.83 -0.45 17.97
CA VAL A 135 2.60 -0.54 16.51
C VAL A 135 1.38 0.32 16.11
N GLU A 136 0.26 0.19 16.84
CA GLU A 136 -0.93 1.02 16.59
C GLU A 136 -0.62 2.51 16.75
N ASN A 137 0.07 2.90 17.83
CA ASN A 137 0.42 4.29 18.12
C ASN A 137 1.35 4.89 17.06
N PHE A 138 2.32 4.10 16.58
CA PHE A 138 3.20 4.51 15.48
C PHE A 138 2.41 4.80 14.20
N LEU A 139 1.42 3.97 13.88
CA LEU A 139 0.60 4.09 12.68
C LEU A 139 -0.54 5.12 12.80
N ARG A 140 -0.94 5.48 14.02
CA ARG A 140 -2.07 6.37 14.31
C ARG A 140 -2.05 7.72 13.58
N PRO A 141 -0.90 8.41 13.37
CA PRO A 141 -0.86 9.66 12.61
C PRO A 141 -1.41 9.53 11.17
N PHE A 142 -1.44 8.32 10.62
CA PHE A 142 -1.92 8.04 9.27
C PHE A 142 -3.40 7.60 9.20
N SER A 143 -4.06 7.42 10.34
CA SER A 143 -5.45 6.93 10.45
C SER A 143 -6.44 7.60 9.49
N LYS A 144 -6.38 8.93 9.39
CA LYS A 144 -7.26 9.71 8.50
C LYS A 144 -7.17 9.31 7.03
N TYR A 145 -6.02 8.82 6.57
CA TYR A 145 -5.82 8.40 5.18
C TYR A 145 -6.40 7.00 4.92
N GLY A 146 -6.47 6.15 5.94
CA GLY A 146 -7.18 4.87 5.87
C GLY A 146 -8.67 5.07 5.64
N ASP A 147 -9.27 6.06 6.30
CA ASP A 147 -10.69 6.41 6.13
C ASP A 147 -11.02 6.98 4.72
N GLU A 148 -10.01 7.50 4.03
CA GLU A 148 -10.14 7.97 2.64
C GLU A 148 -10.18 6.81 1.62
N TRP A 149 -9.71 5.62 2.01
CA TRP A 149 -9.76 4.41 1.20
C TRP A 149 -11.17 3.80 1.22
N LYS A 150 -11.92 4.03 0.15
CA LYS A 150 -13.21 3.40 -0.09
C LYS A 150 -13.06 2.45 -1.28
N ARG A 151 -13.15 1.14 -1.00
CA ARG A 151 -13.14 0.06 -2.00
C ARG A 151 -14.37 0.10 -2.90
#